data_AF-A0A7Z7J705-F1
#
_entry.id   AF-A0A7Z7J705-F1
#
_cell.length_a   1.000
_cell.length_b   1.000
_cell.length_c   1.000
_cell.angle_alpha   90.00
_cell.angle_beta   90.00
_cell.angle_gamma   90.00
#
_symmetry.space_group_name_H-M   'P 1'
#
loop_
_entity.id
_entity.type
_entity.pdbx_description
1 polymer ?
#
loop_
_entity_poly.entity_id
_entity_poly.type
_entity_poly.pdbx_seq_one_letter_code
_entity_poly.pdbx_strand_id
1 'polypeptide(L)'
;MSSFFDRIFKVKIKNTNISRIDRLVLDSIGGELPIPERELWNLQISKINKVQRLPHGVEVNFYRISKGKPTFDAAIAFKNRTEELMVASLVIKSCNQELTAKVWCVRGFIFSIEYEAAPAFLDEILGSGQGVDDVRITLHADLSASIN
;
A
#
# COMPACT_ATOMS: atom_id res chain seq x y z
N MET A 1 -5.69 -28.20 -27.43
CA MET A 1 -4.75 -28.39 -26.30
C MET A 1 -4.58 -27.05 -25.62
N SER A 2 -5.19 -26.90 -24.45
CA SER A 2 -5.10 -25.73 -23.58
C SER A 2 -3.74 -25.73 -22.88
N SER A 3 -2.89 -24.75 -23.16
CA SER A 3 -1.70 -24.48 -22.34
C SER A 3 -2.04 -23.41 -21.30
N PHE A 4 -1.66 -23.68 -20.07
CA PHE A 4 -2.29 -23.25 -18.82
C PHE A 4 -1.64 -22.00 -18.20
N PHE A 5 -0.91 -21.18 -18.97
CA PHE A 5 -0.06 -20.10 -18.42
C PHE A 5 -0.24 -18.71 -19.04
N ASP A 6 -1.33 -18.45 -19.76
CA ASP A 6 -1.72 -17.10 -20.16
C ASP A 6 -2.94 -16.61 -19.37
N ARG A 7 -2.73 -16.37 -18.07
CA ARG A 7 -3.67 -15.62 -17.25
C ARG A 7 -3.09 -14.24 -16.97
N ILE A 8 -2.86 -13.49 -18.06
CA ILE A 8 -2.70 -12.04 -18.01
C ILE A 8 -4.00 -11.48 -17.45
N PHE A 9 -4.04 -11.21 -16.15
CA PHE A 9 -5.05 -10.33 -15.60
C PHE A 9 -4.86 -8.98 -16.28
N LYS A 10 -5.69 -8.70 -17.29
CA LYS A 10 -6.04 -7.34 -17.71
C LYS A 10 -6.74 -6.68 -16.52
N VAL A 11 -5.96 -6.26 -15.52
CA VAL A 11 -6.43 -5.36 -14.48
C VAL A 11 -6.70 -4.04 -15.19
N LYS A 12 -7.97 -3.67 -15.30
CA LYS A 12 -8.37 -2.30 -15.66
C LYS A 12 -7.80 -1.36 -14.60
N ILE A 13 -6.58 -0.86 -14.82
CA ILE A 13 -6.03 0.22 -14.00
C ILE A 13 -6.82 1.48 -14.37
N LYS A 14 -7.77 1.84 -13.52
CA LYS A 14 -8.27 3.22 -13.44
C LYS A 14 -8.30 3.66 -11.99
N ASN A 15 -7.13 3.63 -11.35
CA ASN A 15 -6.87 4.35 -10.11
C ASN A 15 -5.66 5.25 -10.36
N THR A 16 -5.89 6.38 -11.03
CA THR A 16 -4.84 7.34 -11.45
C THR A 16 -4.25 8.15 -10.29
N ASN A 17 -4.56 7.83 -9.03
CA ASN A 17 -4.22 8.66 -7.86
C ASN A 17 -3.15 8.05 -6.93
N ILE A 18 -2.84 6.75 -7.06
CA ILE A 18 -1.75 6.09 -6.32
C ILE A 18 -0.50 6.15 -7.20
N SER A 19 0.60 6.71 -6.69
CA SER A 19 1.85 6.83 -7.45
C SER A 19 2.51 5.45 -7.64
N ARG A 20 3.58 5.37 -8.43
CA ARG A 20 4.27 4.08 -8.66
C ARG A 20 4.97 3.64 -7.38
N ILE A 21 5.60 4.57 -6.66
CA ILE A 21 6.27 4.28 -5.39
C ILE A 21 5.28 3.87 -4.30
N ASP A 22 4.13 4.55 -4.19
CA ASP A 22 3.07 4.16 -3.25
C ASP A 22 2.58 2.74 -3.56
N ARG A 23 2.42 2.44 -4.86
CA ARG A 23 1.96 1.14 -5.31
C ARG A 23 2.97 0.03 -5.03
N LEU A 24 4.26 0.29 -5.29
CA LEU A 24 5.34 -0.63 -4.95
C LEU A 24 5.32 -0.97 -3.46
N VAL A 25 5.27 0.04 -2.59
CA VAL A 25 5.18 -0.14 -1.14
C VAL A 25 4.01 -1.04 -0.74
N LEU A 26 2.81 -0.73 -1.24
CA LEU A 26 1.59 -1.45 -0.91
C LEU A 26 1.59 -2.90 -1.44
N ASP A 27 2.05 -3.12 -2.67
CA ASP A 27 2.10 -4.44 -3.29
C ASP A 27 3.18 -5.32 -2.62
N SER A 28 4.33 -4.74 -2.25
CA SER A 28 5.39 -5.41 -1.49
C SER A 28 4.87 -5.97 -0.17
N ILE A 29 4.15 -5.16 0.63
CA ILE A 29 3.55 -5.65 1.88
C ILE A 29 2.53 -6.75 1.60
N GLY A 30 1.63 -6.54 0.63
CA GLY A 30 0.62 -7.53 0.26
C GLY A 30 1.22 -8.90 -0.11
N GLY A 31 2.42 -8.91 -0.71
CA GLY A 31 3.17 -10.12 -1.04
C GLY A 31 3.60 -10.96 0.17
N GLU A 32 3.84 -10.32 1.32
CA GLU A 32 4.27 -10.95 2.57
C GLU A 32 3.10 -11.38 3.48
N LEU A 33 1.90 -10.86 3.24
CA LEU A 33 0.73 -11.19 4.05
C LEU A 33 0.20 -12.60 3.77
N PRO A 34 -0.34 -13.32 4.78
CA PRO A 34 -1.09 -14.55 4.55
C PRO A 34 -2.32 -14.30 3.67
N ILE A 35 -2.83 -15.36 3.03
CA ILE A 35 -3.87 -15.25 1.99
C ILE A 35 -5.11 -14.46 2.44
N PRO A 36 -5.74 -14.72 3.60
CA PRO A 36 -6.94 -14.00 4.02
C PRO A 36 -6.71 -12.49 4.18
N GLU A 37 -5.60 -12.11 4.81
CA GLU A 37 -5.22 -10.72 5.04
C GLU A 37 -4.84 -10.04 3.71
N ARG A 38 -4.16 -10.75 2.82
CA ARG A 38 -3.81 -10.27 1.47
C ARG A 38 -5.04 -9.96 0.63
N GLU A 39 -6.08 -10.78 0.71
CA GLU A 39 -7.34 -10.53 0.00
C GLU A 39 -8.02 -9.25 0.49
N LEU A 40 -8.10 -9.07 1.81
CA LEU A 40 -8.61 -7.84 2.42
C LEU A 40 -7.75 -6.63 2.07
N TRP A 41 -6.42 -6.77 2.10
CA TRP A 41 -5.45 -5.73 1.72
C TRP A 41 -5.70 -5.24 0.29
N ASN A 42 -5.77 -6.17 -0.67
CA ASN A 42 -6.01 -5.86 -2.08
C ASN A 42 -7.39 -5.25 -2.30
N LEU A 43 -8.42 -5.76 -1.63
CA LEU A 43 -9.77 -5.22 -1.70
C LEU A 43 -9.80 -3.79 -1.16
N GLN A 44 -9.17 -3.53 -0.02
CA GLN A 44 -9.04 -2.20 0.55
C GLN A 44 -8.31 -1.23 -0.39
N ILE A 45 -7.21 -1.63 -1.03
CA ILE A 45 -6.49 -0.81 -2.02
C ILE A 45 -7.39 -0.47 -3.22
N SER A 46 -8.13 -1.46 -3.73
CA SER A 46 -9.04 -1.28 -4.88
C SER A 46 -10.15 -0.26 -4.62
N LYS A 47 -10.49 -0.02 -3.34
CA LYS A 47 -11.54 0.91 -2.91
C LYS A 47 -11.02 2.32 -2.64
N ILE A 48 -9.69 2.53 -2.57
CA ILE A 48 -9.10 3.86 -2.42
C ILE A 48 -9.49 4.69 -3.64
N ASN A 49 -10.12 5.84 -3.41
CA ASN A 49 -10.58 6.74 -4.47
C ASN A 49 -10.17 8.20 -4.27
N LYS A 50 -9.57 8.53 -3.12
CA LYS A 50 -8.93 9.82 -2.86
C LYS A 50 -7.59 9.58 -2.18
N VAL A 51 -6.56 10.24 -2.69
CA VAL A 51 -5.22 10.24 -2.10
C VAL A 51 -4.85 11.69 -1.78
N GLN A 52 -4.50 11.97 -0.53
CA GLN A 52 -4.01 13.27 -0.09
C GLN A 52 -2.52 13.14 0.19
N ARG A 53 -1.73 14.08 -0.32
CA ARG A 53 -0.29 14.13 -0.07
C ARG A 53 0.02 15.37 0.74
N LEU A 54 0.75 15.20 1.83
CA LEU A 54 1.26 16.32 2.62
C LEU A 54 2.44 16.97 1.86
N PRO A 55 2.85 18.20 2.25
CA PRO A 55 4.00 18.88 1.63
C PRO A 55 5.23 17.98 1.53
N HIS A 56 5.94 18.06 0.41
CA HIS A 56 7.10 17.21 0.09
C HIS A 56 6.80 15.70 -0.02
N GLY A 57 5.54 15.28 0.08
CA GLY A 57 5.15 13.87 -0.08
C GLY A 57 5.62 12.96 1.06
N VAL A 58 6.02 13.53 2.21
CA VAL A 58 6.47 12.78 3.39
C VAL A 58 5.36 11.93 4.02
N GLU A 59 4.09 12.25 3.73
CA GLU A 59 2.94 11.47 4.16
C GLU A 59 1.90 11.46 3.04
N VAL A 60 1.36 10.26 2.79
CA VAL A 60 0.36 9.98 1.77
C VAL A 60 -0.83 9.28 2.43
N ASN A 61 -1.97 9.95 2.48
CA ASN A 61 -3.19 9.47 3.11
C ASN A 61 -4.18 8.94 2.07
N PHE A 62 -4.71 7.76 2.35
CA PHE A 62 -5.64 7.04 1.50
C PHE A 62 -7.05 7.07 2.07
N TYR A 63 -7.97 7.55 1.26
CA TYR A 63 -9.38 7.63 1.61
C TYR A 63 -10.24 6.81 0.67
N ARG A 64 -11.28 6.25 1.28
CA ARG A 64 -12.44 5.63 0.64
C ARG A 64 -13.59 6.59 0.87
N ILE A 65 -13.93 7.39 -0.13
CA ILE A 65 -14.95 8.43 -0.04
C ILE A 65 -16.26 7.93 -0.67
N SER A 66 -17.38 8.12 0.01
CA SER A 66 -18.73 7.95 -0.53
C SER A 66 -19.59 9.15 -0.16
N LYS A 67 -20.35 9.69 -1.11
CA LYS A 67 -21.18 10.90 -0.93
C LYS A 67 -20.42 12.06 -0.25
N GLY A 68 -19.16 12.25 -0.64
CA GLY A 68 -18.29 13.32 -0.13
C GLY A 68 -17.69 13.10 1.26
N LYS A 69 -17.92 11.95 1.90
CA LYS A 69 -17.40 11.64 3.25
C LYS A 69 -16.55 10.37 3.27
N PRO A 70 -15.52 10.27 4.12
CA PRO A 70 -14.83 9.01 4.39
C PRO A 70 -15.80 7.91 4.83
N THR A 71 -15.59 6.69 4.33
CA THR A 71 -16.37 5.50 4.65
C THR A 71 -15.49 4.37 5.13
N PHE A 72 -15.95 3.70 6.19
CA PHE A 72 -15.30 2.56 6.81
C PHE A 72 -16.25 1.36 6.74
N ASP A 73 -16.16 0.61 5.64
CA ASP A 73 -16.96 -0.60 5.44
C ASP A 73 -16.37 -1.75 6.27
N ALA A 74 -17.07 -2.14 7.34
CA ALA A 74 -16.63 -3.18 8.25
C ALA A 74 -16.42 -4.54 7.57
N ALA A 75 -17.05 -4.79 6.41
CA ALA A 75 -16.88 -6.02 5.65
C ALA A 75 -15.49 -6.19 5.02
N ILE A 76 -14.74 -5.08 4.87
CA ILE A 76 -13.38 -5.10 4.30
C ILE A 76 -12.31 -4.73 5.31
N ALA A 77 -12.69 -4.48 6.57
CA ALA A 77 -11.76 -4.15 7.65
C ALA A 77 -10.95 -5.38 8.07
N PHE A 78 -9.69 -5.16 8.46
CA PHE A 78 -8.92 -6.16 9.19
C PHE A 78 -9.56 -6.46 10.55
N LYS A 79 -9.27 -7.65 11.10
CA LYS A 79 -9.71 -8.04 12.45
C LYS A 79 -9.04 -7.17 13.51
N ASN A 80 -7.76 -6.84 13.31
CA ASN A 80 -7.04 -5.89 14.14
C ASN A 80 -7.55 -4.48 13.86
N ARG A 81 -8.36 -3.96 14.78
CA ARG A 81 -9.00 -2.64 14.70
C ARG A 81 -8.32 -1.59 15.59
N THR A 82 -7.01 -1.71 15.80
CA THR A 82 -6.28 -0.81 16.69
C THR A 82 -6.43 0.59 16.12
N GLU A 83 -6.57 1.59 17.00
CA GLU A 83 -6.81 2.97 16.56
C GLU A 83 -5.74 3.41 15.56
N GLU A 84 -4.47 3.17 15.87
CA GLU A 84 -3.33 3.34 14.98
C GLU A 84 -2.41 2.13 15.07
N LEU A 85 -2.06 1.56 13.93
CA LEU A 85 -1.25 0.35 13.83
C LEU A 85 -0.21 0.51 12.73
N MET A 86 1.07 0.58 13.09
CA MET A 86 2.15 0.45 12.11
C MET A 86 2.21 -1.01 11.67
N VAL A 87 1.81 -1.28 10.43
CA VAL A 87 1.73 -2.66 9.91
C VAL A 87 3.09 -3.13 9.44
N ALA A 88 3.82 -2.26 8.74
CA ALA A 88 5.08 -2.61 8.13
C ALA A 88 5.99 -1.39 7.98
N SER A 89 7.30 -1.64 7.95
CA SER A 89 8.29 -0.71 7.45
C SER A 89 9.05 -1.33 6.28
N LEU A 90 9.46 -0.49 5.34
CA LEU A 90 10.16 -0.89 4.13
C LEU A 90 11.39 -0.02 3.92
N VAL A 91 12.45 -0.64 3.43
CA VAL A 91 13.63 0.05 2.90
C VAL A 91 13.74 -0.30 1.42
N ILE A 92 13.62 0.70 0.56
CA ILE A 92 13.66 0.56 -0.90
C ILE A 92 14.96 1.16 -1.40
N LYS A 93 15.75 0.37 -2.13
CA LYS A 93 17.02 0.80 -2.72
C LYS A 93 16.94 0.84 -4.23
N SER A 94 17.40 1.95 -4.80
CA SER A 94 17.55 2.08 -6.25
C SER A 94 18.59 3.15 -6.57
N CYS A 95 19.51 2.86 -7.48
CA CYS A 95 20.49 3.83 -8.00
C CYS A 95 21.28 4.58 -6.92
N ASN A 96 21.80 3.85 -5.91
CA ASN A 96 22.50 4.39 -4.75
C ASN A 96 21.66 5.32 -3.83
N GLN A 97 20.34 5.35 -4.03
CA GLN A 97 19.41 5.99 -3.11
C GLN A 97 18.71 4.95 -2.25
N GLU A 98 18.31 5.38 -1.06
CA GLU A 98 17.55 4.60 -0.10
C GLU A 98 16.32 5.42 0.32
N LEU A 99 15.15 4.78 0.32
CA LEU A 99 13.90 5.36 0.79
C LEU A 99 13.29 4.45 1.84
N THR A 100 13.09 4.99 3.04
CA THR A 100 12.35 4.32 4.10
C THR A 100 10.88 4.72 4.03
N ALA A 101 10.00 3.73 4.12
CA ALA A 101 8.56 3.92 4.19
C ALA A 101 7.97 3.16 5.39
N LYS A 102 6.96 3.74 6.04
CA LYS A 102 6.14 3.10 7.08
C LYS A 102 4.70 3.09 6.63
N VAL A 103 4.01 1.97 6.81
CA VAL A 103 2.60 1.85 6.41
C VAL A 103 1.73 1.64 7.62
N TRP A 104 0.71 2.48 7.73
CA TRP A 104 -0.17 2.54 8.87
C TRP A 104 -1.60 2.11 8.51
N CYS A 105 -2.21 1.38 9.43
CA CYS A 105 -3.63 1.11 9.46
C CYS A 105 -4.29 1.89 10.59
N VAL A 106 -5.52 2.37 10.34
CA VAL A 106 -6.38 3.00 11.34
C VAL A 106 -7.68 2.22 11.41
N ARG A 107 -8.00 1.69 12.59
CA ARG A 107 -9.25 0.94 12.86
C ARG A 107 -9.51 -0.20 11.86
N GLY A 108 -8.44 -0.88 11.46
CA GLY A 108 -8.48 -2.00 10.52
C GLY A 108 -8.48 -1.60 9.04
N PHE A 109 -8.15 -0.35 8.70
CA PHE A 109 -8.06 0.11 7.33
C PHE A 109 -6.69 0.68 6.99
N ILE A 110 -6.13 0.33 5.82
CA ILE A 110 -4.93 0.98 5.26
C ILE A 110 -5.23 2.48 5.16
N PHE A 111 -4.41 3.27 5.85
CA PHE A 111 -4.63 4.69 6.02
C PHE A 111 -3.53 5.53 5.40
N SER A 112 -2.25 5.28 5.72
CA SER A 112 -1.17 6.12 5.23
C SER A 112 0.12 5.38 4.90
N ILE A 113 0.94 6.03 4.07
CA ILE A 113 2.37 5.77 3.96
C ILE A 113 3.09 7.02 4.47
N GLU A 114 4.05 6.83 5.36
CA GLU A 114 4.99 7.87 5.78
C GLU A 114 6.37 7.55 5.21
N TYR A 115 6.97 8.55 4.57
CA TYR A 115 8.30 8.46 3.99
C TYR A 115 9.28 9.31 4.81
N GLU A 116 10.45 8.76 5.13
CA GLU A 116 11.49 9.49 5.87
C GLU A 116 12.22 10.53 5.00
N ALA A 117 12.06 10.46 3.67
CA ALA A 117 12.57 11.42 2.71
C ALA A 117 11.56 11.61 1.56
N ALA A 118 11.69 12.71 0.81
CA ALA A 118 10.78 12.99 -0.31
C ALA A 118 10.85 11.88 -1.38
N PRO A 119 9.75 11.18 -1.69
CA PRO A 119 9.78 9.99 -2.55
C PRO A 119 9.81 10.31 -4.05
N ALA A 120 9.70 11.59 -4.43
CA ALA A 120 9.52 12.03 -5.81
C ALA A 120 10.63 11.53 -6.76
N PHE A 121 11.89 11.50 -6.29
CA PHE A 121 13.01 11.03 -7.09
C PHE A 121 12.91 9.53 -7.42
N LEU A 122 12.55 8.69 -6.43
CA LEU A 122 12.36 7.26 -6.67
C LEU A 122 11.14 6.98 -7.55
N ASP A 123 10.05 7.76 -7.39
CA ASP A 123 8.87 7.62 -8.25
C ASP A 123 9.19 7.94 -9.72
N GLU A 124 10.10 8.89 -9.96
CA GLU A 124 10.61 9.23 -11.29
C GLU A 124 11.50 8.12 -11.86
N ILE A 125 12.43 7.57 -11.05
CA ILE A 125 13.25 6.40 -11.43
C ILE A 125 12.37 5.24 -11.88
N LEU A 126 11.36 4.87 -11.07
CA LEU A 126 10.39 3.83 -11.42
C LEU A 126 9.62 4.15 -12.72
N GLY A 127 9.40 5.43 -13.01
CA GLY A 127 8.76 5.89 -14.24
C GLY A 127 9.62 5.78 -15.49
N SER A 128 10.94 5.85 -15.34
CA SER A 128 11.92 5.74 -16.42
C SER A 128 12.21 4.30 -16.86
N GLY A 129 11.63 3.30 -16.17
CA GLY A 129 11.86 1.88 -16.43
C GLY A 129 13.15 1.33 -15.80
N GLN A 130 13.85 2.15 -15.02
CA GLN A 130 14.92 1.67 -14.14
C GLN A 130 14.32 0.84 -12.99
N GLY A 131 14.97 -0.29 -12.70
CA GLY A 131 14.52 -1.24 -11.70
C GLY A 131 14.78 -0.79 -10.26
N VAL A 132 14.12 -1.47 -9.33
CA VAL A 132 14.45 -1.41 -7.91
C VAL A 132 15.54 -2.44 -7.65
N ASP A 133 16.60 -2.04 -6.96
CA ASP A 133 17.74 -2.91 -6.67
C ASP A 133 17.43 -3.88 -5.52
N ASP A 134 16.76 -3.39 -4.47
CA ASP A 134 16.42 -4.17 -3.27
C ASP A 134 15.17 -3.58 -2.58
N VAL A 135 14.34 -4.45 -2.02
CA VAL A 135 13.21 -4.06 -1.15
C VAL A 135 13.24 -4.95 0.09
N ARG A 136 13.48 -4.34 1.25
CA ARG A 136 13.45 -5.03 2.54
C ARG A 136 12.20 -4.66 3.28
N ILE A 137 11.49 -5.66 3.80
CA ILE A 137 10.21 -5.49 4.47
C ILE A 137 10.34 -6.03 5.89
N THR A 138 9.77 -5.32 6.86
CA THR A 138 9.58 -5.81 8.22
C THR A 138 8.12 -5.63 8.59
N LEU A 139 7.43 -6.73 8.85
CA LEU A 139 6.07 -6.72 9.40
C LEU A 139 6.14 -6.50 10.90
N HIS A 140 5.38 -5.53 11.41
CA HIS A 140 5.38 -5.13 12.82
C HIS A 140 4.13 -5.56 13.57
N ALA A 141 3.06 -5.90 12.84
CA ALA A 141 1.78 -6.23 13.44
C ALA A 141 1.04 -7.36 12.72
N ASP A 142 0.29 -8.13 13.50
CA ASP A 142 -0.66 -9.11 13.01
C ASP A 142 -2.01 -8.45 12.73
N LEU A 143 -2.39 -8.40 11.45
CA LEU A 143 -3.68 -7.85 10.99
C LEU A 143 -4.88 -8.74 11.37
N SER A 144 -4.64 -9.99 11.75
CA SER A 144 -5.66 -10.96 12.13
C SER A 144 -5.99 -10.94 13.62
N ALA A 145 -5.14 -10.29 14.45
CA ALA A 145 -5.31 -10.21 15.88
C ALA A 145 -6.63 -9.51 16.24
N SER A 146 -7.47 -10.16 17.06
CA SER A 146 -8.65 -9.50 17.64
C SER A 146 -8.22 -8.68 18.85
N ILE A 147 -8.78 -7.50 18.97
CA ILE A 147 -8.62 -6.64 20.15
C ILE A 147 -9.89 -6.80 20.97
N ASN A 148 -9.72 -7.08 22.26
CA ASN A 148 -10.84 -7.17 23.21
C ASN A 148 -11.31 -5.78 23.63
#